data_AF-A0A9D0BZT7-F1
#
_entry.id   AF-A0A9D0BZT7-F1
#
_cell.length_a   1.000
_cell.length_b   1.000
_cell.length_c   1.000
_cell.angle_alpha   90.00
_cell.angle_beta   90.00
_cell.angle_gamma   90.00
#
_symmetry.space_group_name_H-M   'P 1'
#
loop_
_entity.id
_entity.type
_entity.pdbx_description
1 polymer ?
#
loop_
_entity_poly.entity_id
_entity_poly.type
_entity_poly.pdbx_seq_one_letter_code
_entity_poly.pdbx_strand_id
1 'polypeptide(L)'
;MLTTMLKAKLHRARVTHSELEYEGSCAIDGRLLEVSGIQEYEQIEIYNVSNGERFTTYAIRAEDGSGIISVNGAAAHRADPG
;
A
#
# COMPACT_ATOMS: atom_id res chain seq x y z
N MET A 1 27.79 8.62 -9.34
CA MET A 1 26.67 7.94 -10.05
C MET A 1 25.81 7.26 -9.00
N LEU A 2 24.47 7.40 -9.08
CA LEU A 2 23.52 6.78 -8.15
C LEU A 2 22.67 5.76 -8.91
N THR A 3 22.24 4.68 -8.25
CA THR A 3 21.38 3.62 -8.82
C THR A 3 20.16 3.43 -7.93
N THR A 4 18.99 3.29 -8.53
CA THR A 4 17.74 2.97 -7.81
C THR A 4 17.59 1.45 -7.69
N MET A 5 17.52 0.95 -6.46
CA MET A 5 17.31 -0.47 -6.17
C MET A 5 15.98 -0.65 -5.44
N LEU A 6 15.38 -1.83 -5.56
CA LEU A 6 14.20 -2.18 -4.76
C LEU A 6 14.59 -2.25 -3.29
N LYS A 7 14.03 -1.35 -2.46
CA LYS A 7 14.25 -1.35 -1.01
C LYS A 7 13.50 -2.51 -0.33
N ALA A 8 12.20 -2.64 -0.62
CA ALA A 8 11.32 -3.61 0.04
C ALA A 8 10.11 -3.96 -0.84
N LYS A 9 9.43 -5.07 -0.53
CA LYS A 9 8.12 -5.40 -1.11
C LYS A 9 7.25 -6.21 -0.16
N LEU A 10 5.94 -5.99 -0.23
CA LEU A 10 4.93 -6.89 0.34
C LEU A 10 4.37 -7.75 -0.78
N HIS A 11 4.74 -9.03 -0.80
CA HIS A 11 4.37 -9.91 -1.91
C HIS A 11 2.98 -10.52 -1.72
N ARG A 12 2.08 -10.28 -2.68
CA ARG A 12 0.69 -10.80 -2.69
C ARG A 12 -0.11 -10.42 -1.44
N ALA A 13 0.09 -9.21 -0.94
CA ALA A 13 -0.80 -8.62 0.05
C ALA A 13 -2.22 -8.51 -0.53
N ARG A 14 -3.23 -8.77 0.30
CA ARG A 14 -4.65 -8.74 -0.08
C ARG A 14 -5.26 -7.41 0.32
N VAL A 15 -5.96 -6.74 -0.58
CA VAL A 15 -6.69 -5.53 -0.24
C VAL A 15 -7.84 -5.90 0.69
N THR A 16 -7.85 -5.26 1.87
CA THR A 16 -8.86 -5.48 2.91
C THR A 16 -9.96 -4.42 2.88
N HIS A 17 -9.61 -3.20 2.49
CA HIS A 17 -10.49 -2.03 2.49
C HIS A 17 -10.17 -1.14 1.30
N SER A 18 -11.17 -0.37 0.85
CA SER A 18 -11.02 0.64 -0.20
C SER A 18 -11.95 1.80 0.12
N GLU A 19 -11.40 2.96 0.45
CA GLU A 19 -12.16 4.11 0.96
C GLU A 19 -12.00 5.33 0.05
N LEU A 20 -13.02 5.61 -0.76
CA LEU A 20 -12.98 6.71 -1.74
C LEU A 20 -12.97 8.11 -1.11
N GLU A 21 -13.65 8.29 0.03
CA GLU A 21 -13.80 9.60 0.67
C GLU A 21 -12.58 10.03 1.51
N TYR A 22 -11.57 9.17 1.64
CA TYR A 22 -10.36 9.44 2.40
C TYR A 22 -9.26 10.11 1.55
N GLU A 23 -8.28 10.75 2.18
CA GLU A 23 -7.14 11.36 1.49
C GLU A 23 -6.19 10.31 0.89
N GLY A 24 -5.96 10.39 -0.42
CA GLY A 24 -5.29 9.33 -1.19
C GLY A 24 -3.99 8.83 -0.56
N SER A 25 -3.94 7.53 -0.25
CA SER A 25 -2.85 6.84 0.47
C SER A 25 -3.07 5.32 0.43
N CYS A 26 -2.13 4.54 0.97
CA CYS A 26 -2.34 3.13 1.29
C CYS A 26 -2.08 2.88 2.78
N ALA A 27 -3.11 2.55 3.55
CA ALA A 27 -2.95 2.15 4.94
C ALA A 27 -2.47 0.70 5.03
N ILE A 28 -1.39 0.46 5.75
CA ILE A 28 -0.75 -0.86 5.87
C ILE A 28 -0.56 -1.19 7.34
N ASP A 29 -0.88 -2.43 7.72
CA ASP A 29 -0.61 -2.99 9.06
C ASP A 29 0.80 -2.59 9.52
N GLY A 30 0.89 -1.96 10.69
CA GLY A 30 2.14 -1.47 11.23
C GLY A 30 3.23 -2.54 11.41
N ARG A 31 2.85 -3.81 11.65
CA ARG A 31 3.79 -4.93 11.70
C ARG A 31 4.36 -5.25 10.32
N LEU A 32 3.58 -5.11 9.26
CA LEU A 32 4.06 -5.30 7.87
C LEU A 32 5.00 -4.16 7.46
N LEU A 33 4.72 -2.92 7.88
CA LEU A 33 5.63 -1.79 7.69
C LEU A 33 6.97 -2.03 8.42
N GLU A 34 6.91 -2.45 9.68
CA GLU A 34 8.11 -2.72 10.49
C GLU A 34 9.00 -3.82 9.87
N VAL A 35 8.43 -4.97 9.50
CA VAL A 35 9.23 -6.08 8.94
C VAL A 35 9.74 -5.79 7.52
N SER A 36 9.06 -4.95 6.75
CA SER A 36 9.49 -4.57 5.40
C SER A 36 10.46 -3.39 5.38
N GLY A 37 10.47 -2.57 6.43
CA GLY A 37 11.24 -1.33 6.50
C GLY A 37 10.64 -0.17 5.70
N ILE A 38 9.42 -0.33 5.16
CA ILE A 38 8.64 0.77 4.55
C ILE A 38 8.21 1.72 5.66
N GLN A 39 8.50 3.01 5.50
CA GLN A 39 8.18 4.05 6.47
C GLN A 39 6.81 4.67 6.18
N GLU A 40 6.19 5.21 7.22
CA GLU A 40 5.05 6.09 7.05
C GLU A 40 5.44 7.32 6.22
N TYR A 41 4.56 7.72 5.30
CA TYR A 41 4.79 8.74 4.26
C TYR A 41 5.84 8.39 3.19
N GLU A 42 6.34 7.15 3.15
CA GLU A 42 7.21 6.70 2.07
C GLU A 42 6.41 6.45 0.78
N GLN A 43 6.96 6.90 -0.36
CA GLN A 43 6.39 6.59 -1.67
C GLN A 43 6.45 5.08 -1.92
N ILE A 44 5.31 4.50 -2.30
CA ILE A 44 5.19 3.09 -2.67
C ILE A 44 4.59 2.95 -4.06
N GLU A 45 4.92 1.83 -4.70
CA GLU A 45 4.27 1.41 -5.94
C GLU A 45 3.38 0.19 -5.67
N ILE A 46 2.15 0.22 -6.18
CA ILE A 46 1.17 -0.86 -6.04
C ILE A 46 0.92 -1.47 -7.41
N TYR A 47 1.20 -2.76 -7.52
CA TYR A 47 0.97 -3.55 -8.72
C TYR A 47 -0.18 -4.53 -8.43
N ASN A 48 -1.39 -4.18 -8.89
CA ASN A 48 -2.58 -4.98 -8.65
C ASN A 48 -2.63 -6.16 -9.62
N VAL A 49 -2.42 -7.37 -9.08
CA VAL A 49 -2.39 -8.61 -9.89
C VAL A 49 -3.78 -9.00 -10.39
N SER A 50 -4.84 -8.59 -9.70
CA SER A 50 -6.21 -9.00 -10.01
C SER A 50 -6.79 -8.28 -11.23
N ASN A 51 -6.42 -7.00 -11.45
CA ASN A 51 -6.93 -6.20 -12.57
C ASN A 51 -5.84 -5.62 -13.48
N GLY A 52 -4.55 -5.79 -13.15
CA GLY A 52 -3.41 -5.31 -13.94
C GLY A 52 -3.03 -3.84 -13.73
N GLU A 53 -3.76 -3.10 -12.88
CA GLU A 53 -3.47 -1.70 -12.58
C GLU A 53 -2.11 -1.54 -11.89
N ARG A 54 -1.42 -0.44 -12.22
CA ARG A 54 -0.14 -0.05 -11.63
C ARG A 54 -0.18 1.41 -11.29
N PHE A 55 0.08 1.75 -10.04
CA PHE A 55 0.00 3.13 -9.57
C PHE A 55 0.96 3.39 -8.41
N THR A 56 1.20 4.67 -8.17
CA THR A 56 2.10 5.16 -7.11
C THR A 56 1.28 5.97 -6.11
N THR A 57 1.58 5.79 -4.83
CA THR A 57 1.01 6.56 -3.72
C THR A 57 2.01 6.57 -2.57
N TYR A 58 1.59 6.87 -1.33
CA TYR A 58 2.41 6.76 -0.14
C TYR A 58 1.75 5.85 0.92
N ALA A 59 2.57 5.28 1.80
CA ALA A 59 2.10 4.44 2.91
C ALA A 59 1.67 5.28 4.12
N ILE A 60 0.62 4.86 4.81
CA ILE A 60 0.27 5.33 6.16
C ILE A 60 0.14 4.13 7.10
N ARG A 61 0.41 4.33 8.39
CA ARG A 61 0.38 3.23 9.36
C ARG A 61 -1.06 2.92 9.79
N ALA A 62 -1.47 1.67 9.65
CA ALA A 62 -2.68 1.12 10.27
C ALA A 62 -2.36 0.44 11.62
N GLU A 63 -3.40 0.04 12.35
CA GLU A 63 -3.26 -0.66 13.62
C GLU A 63 -2.38 -1.93 13.49
N ASP A 64 -1.50 -2.14 14.48
CA ASP A 64 -0.54 -3.23 14.49
C ASP A 64 -1.22 -4.59 14.60
N GLY A 65 -0.93 -5.50 13.67
CA GLY A 65 -1.51 -6.86 13.66
C GLY A 65 -2.94 -6.92 13.13
N SER A 66 -3.48 -5.82 12.60
CA SER A 66 -4.81 -5.77 11.99
C SER A 66 -4.92 -6.52 10.66
N GLY A 67 -3.80 -6.78 9.98
CA GLY A 67 -3.76 -7.28 8.61
C GLY A 67 -4.26 -6.27 7.56
N ILE A 68 -4.49 -5.01 7.94
CA ILE A 68 -5.04 -4.00 7.04
C ILE A 68 -4.09 -3.73 5.87
N ILE A 69 -4.69 -3.73 4.69
CA ILE A 69 -4.20 -3.12 3.45
C ILE A 69 -5.39 -2.34 2.89
N SER A 70 -5.41 -1.02 3.08
CA SER A 70 -6.51 -0.15 2.64
C SER A 70 -6.04 0.79 1.53
N VAL A 71 -6.69 0.73 0.38
CA VAL A 71 -6.35 1.62 -0.75
C VAL A 71 -7.35 2.78 -0.77
N ASN A 72 -6.86 4.00 -0.53
CA ASN A 72 -7.72 5.13 -0.16
C ASN A 72 -7.73 6.24 -1.22
N GLY A 73 -8.77 7.08 -1.18
CA GLY A 73 -8.96 8.26 -2.03
C GLY A 73 -9.02 7.92 -3.50
N ALA A 74 -8.34 8.71 -4.34
CA ALA A 74 -8.29 8.45 -5.79
C ALA A 74 -7.73 7.06 -6.15
N ALA A 75 -6.94 6.44 -5.27
CA ALA A 75 -6.42 5.09 -5.49
C ALA A 75 -7.50 4.01 -5.32
N ALA A 76 -8.59 4.27 -4.60
CA ALA A 76 -9.70 3.34 -4.39
C ALA A 76 -10.32 2.87 -5.71
N HIS A 77 -10.31 3.71 -6.76
CA HIS A 77 -10.77 3.33 -8.10
C HIS A 77 -9.91 2.24 -8.77
N ARG A 78 -8.71 1.96 -8.27
CA ARG A 78 -7.74 1.05 -8.89
C ARG A 78 -7.64 -0.30 -8.17
N ALA A 79 -8.29 -0.44 -7.02
CA ALA A 79 -8.26 -1.67 -6.24
C ALA A 79 -9.50 -1.83 -5.36
N ASP A 80 -10.12 -3.01 -5.44
CA ASP A 80 -11.25 -3.42 -4.61
C ASP A 80 -10.80 -4.41 -3.53
N PRO A 81 -11.48 -4.51 -2.38
CA PRO A 81 -11.26 -5.57 -1.41
C PRO A 81 -11.45 -6.95 -2.07
N GLY A 82 -10.45 -7.83 -1.97
CA GLY A 82 -10.45 -9.05 -2.79
C GLY A 82 -9.13 -9.76 -2.86
#